data_AF-A0A0P1LST5-F1
#
_entry.id   AF-A0A0P1LST5-F1
#
_cell.length_a   1.000
_cell.length_b   1.000
_cell.length_c   1.000
_cell.angle_alpha   90.00
_cell.angle_beta   90.00
_cell.angle_gamma   90.00
#
_symmetry.space_group_name_H-M   'P 1'
#
loop_
_entity.id
_entity.type
_entity.pdbx_description
1 polymer ?
#
loop_
_entity_poly.entity_id
_entity_poly.type
_entity_poly.pdbx_seq_one_letter_code
_entity_poly.pdbx_strand_id
1 'polypeptide(L)' 'MQDISEEQWIQVAKTAQFRPPMPWFTLRDMTTEDLRAIYQFIRYLGPAGEPAPAYVPPNQEPKGPYILFPKPPE' A
#
# COMPACT_ATOMS: atom_id res chain seq x y z
N MET A 1 4.00 9.49 -3.58
CA MET A 1 2.74 9.54 -2.79
C MET A 1 2.76 10.61 -1.69
N GLN A 2 3.90 11.26 -1.39
CA GLN A 2 3.92 12.30 -0.34
C GLN A 2 3.09 13.55 -0.71
N ASP A 3 2.89 13.80 -2.00
CA ASP A 3 2.16 14.98 -2.52
C ASP A 3 0.79 14.64 -3.14
N ILE A 4 0.10 13.62 -2.60
CA ILE A 4 -1.26 13.28 -3.06
C ILE A 4 -2.31 14.08 -2.28
N SER A 5 -3.28 14.70 -2.97
CA SER A 5 -4.42 15.36 -2.29
C SER A 5 -5.36 14.33 -1.66
N GLU A 6 -6.27 14.77 -0.79
CA GLU A 6 -7.26 13.86 -0.16
C GLU A 6 -8.17 13.21 -1.22
N GLU A 7 -8.61 13.98 -2.23
CA GLU A 7 -9.44 13.49 -3.33
C GLU A 7 -8.69 12.51 -4.22
N GLN A 8 -7.43 12.79 -4.54
CA GLN A 8 -6.58 11.88 -5.29
C GLN A 8 -6.34 10.59 -4.51
N TRP A 9 -6.16 10.67 -3.19
CA TRP A 9 -6.05 9.52 -2.31
C TRP A 9 -7.32 8.66 -2.35
N ILE A 10 -8.50 9.26 -2.23
CA ILE A 10 -9.79 8.54 -2.33
C ILE A 10 -9.89 7.82 -3.68
N GLN A 11 -9.51 8.48 -4.77
CA GLN A 11 -9.50 7.86 -6.09
C GLN A 11 -8.56 6.65 -6.15
N VAL A 12 -7.34 6.78 -5.61
CA VAL A 12 -6.38 5.67 -5.52
C VAL A 12 -6.95 4.53 -4.68
N ALA A 13 -7.48 4.81 -3.49
CA ALA A 13 -8.04 3.79 -2.60
C ALA A 13 -9.20 3.01 -3.26
N LYS A 14 -10.00 3.66 -4.10
CA LYS A 14 -11.14 3.04 -4.80
C LYS A 14 -10.77 2.27 -6.07
N THR A 15 -9.62 2.54 -6.69
CA THR A 15 -9.31 2.03 -8.03
C THR A 15 -8.01 1.25 -8.14
N ALA A 16 -7.09 1.44 -7.21
CA ALA A 16 -5.78 0.81 -7.29
C ALA A 16 -5.85 -0.69 -7.06
N GLN A 17 -5.13 -1.44 -7.90
CA GLN A 17 -4.84 -2.85 -7.71
C GLN A 17 -3.34 -3.00 -7.45
N PHE A 18 -2.99 -3.05 -6.17
CA PHE A 18 -1.60 -3.24 -5.77
C PHE A 18 -1.19 -4.71 -5.88
N ARG A 19 0.13 -4.95 -5.90
CA ARG A 19 0.67 -6.30 -6.00
C ARG A 19 0.37 -7.08 -4.70
N PRO A 20 0.03 -8.38 -4.80
CA PRO A 20 -0.04 -9.24 -3.63
C PRO A 20 1.26 -9.20 -2.80
N PRO A 21 1.20 -9.35 -1.47
CA PRO A 21 0.05 -9.70 -0.64
C PRO A 21 -0.79 -8.50 -0.17
N MET A 22 -0.60 -7.30 -0.72
CA MET A 22 -1.29 -6.09 -0.24
C MET A 22 -2.82 -6.23 -0.40
N PRO A 23 -3.63 -6.13 0.67
CA PRO A 23 -5.07 -6.33 0.61
C PRO A 23 -5.81 -5.08 0.09
N TRP A 24 -5.50 -4.64 -1.13
CA TRP A 24 -6.03 -3.41 -1.74
C TRP A 24 -7.57 -3.35 -1.78
N PHE A 25 -8.24 -4.50 -1.86
CA PHE A 25 -9.71 -4.58 -1.86
C PHE A 25 -10.33 -4.03 -0.57
N THR A 26 -9.61 -4.10 0.56
CA THR A 26 -10.09 -3.54 1.83
C THR A 26 -10.24 -2.02 1.75
N LEU A 27 -9.27 -1.32 1.15
CA LEU A 27 -9.36 0.13 0.91
C LEU A 27 -10.50 0.48 -0.04
N ARG A 28 -10.70 -0.34 -1.07
CA ARG A 28 -11.77 -0.13 -2.05
C ARG A 28 -13.16 -0.21 -1.40
N ASP A 29 -13.34 -1.14 -0.48
CA ASP A 29 -14.64 -1.45 0.11
C ASP A 29 -14.99 -0.53 1.31
N MET A 30 -14.03 0.25 1.83
CA MET A 30 -14.24 1.28 2.88
C MET A 30 -15.16 2.42 2.42
N THR A 31 -15.84 3.09 3.36
CA THR A 31 -16.61 4.29 3.03
C THR A 31 -15.68 5.47 2.67
N THR A 32 -16.21 6.48 1.98
CA THR A 32 -15.43 7.69 1.73
C THR A 32 -15.03 8.40 3.03
N GLU A 33 -15.86 8.32 4.08
CA GLU A 33 -15.56 8.89 5.39
C GLU A 33 -14.36 8.20 6.05
N ASP A 34 -14.34 6.86 6.04
CA ASP A 34 -13.20 6.08 6.57
C ASP A 34 -11.90 6.43 5.82
N LEU A 35 -11.97 6.55 4.50
CA LEU A 35 -10.80 6.89 3.67
C LEU A 35 -10.25 8.30 3.98
N ARG A 36 -11.13 9.25 4.29
CA ARG A 36 -10.72 10.58 4.76
C ARG A 36 -10.08 10.53 6.14
N ALA A 37 -10.68 9.79 7.07
CA ALA A 37 -10.14 9.62 8.41
C ALA A 37 -8.72 9.03 8.37
N ILE A 38 -8.50 8.01 7.52
CA ILE A 38 -7.18 7.42 7.28
C ILE A 38 -6.20 8.46 6.71
N TYR A 39 -6.60 9.23 5.69
CA TYR A 39 -5.76 10.27 5.10
C TYR A 39 -5.31 11.29 6.15
N GLN A 40 -6.26 11.82 6.93
CA GLN A 40 -6.00 12.84 7.95
C GLN A 40 -5.13 12.27 9.07
N PHE A 41 -5.39 11.04 9.51
CA PHE A 41 -4.57 10.35 10.50
C PHE A 41 -3.12 10.21 10.04
N ILE A 42 -2.89 9.75 8.80
CA ILE A 42 -1.53 9.60 8.25
C ILE A 42 -0.81 10.95 8.18
N ARG A 43 -1.50 12.03 7.77
CA ARG A 43 -0.91 13.38 7.75
C ARG A 43 -0.60 13.90 9.16
N TYR A 44 -1.43 13.55 10.15
CA TYR A 44 -1.23 13.92 11.54
C TYR A 44 0.00 13.26 12.18
N LEU A 45 0.38 12.06 11.73
CA LEU A 45 1.58 11.35 12.23
C LEU A 45 2.91 12.08 11.95
N GLY A 46 2.88 13.13 11.13
CA GLY A 46 4.02 13.99 10.88
C GLY A 46 4.81 13.60 9.62
N PRO A 47 6.08 14.03 9.51
CA PRO A 47 6.86 13.78 8.31
C PRO A 47 7.08 12.28 8.09
N ALA A 48 6.93 11.86 6.83
CA ALA A 48 7.26 10.49 6.44
C ALA A 48 8.75 10.21 6.65
N GLY A 49 9.08 8.95 6.95
CA GLY A 49 10.46 8.48 6.96
C GLY A 49 11.03 8.25 5.56
N GLU A 50 12.11 7.48 5.50
CA GLU A 50 12.74 7.12 4.24
C GLU A 50 11.81 6.32 3.31
N PRO A 51 11.93 6.48 1.99
CA PRO A 51 11.15 5.71 1.03
C PRO A 51 11.29 4.20 1.23
N ALA A 52 10.18 3.48 1.01
CA ALA A 52 10.20 2.02 1.00
C ALA A 52 11.19 1.49 -0.06
N PRO A 53 11.86 0.35 0.18
CA PRO A 53 12.74 -0.25 -0.81
C PRO A 53 12.06 -0.49 -2.15
N ALA A 54 12.83 -0.35 -3.23
CA ALA A 54 12.34 -0.66 -4.56
C ALA A 54 11.94 -2.14 -4.66
N TYR A 55 10.95 -2.41 -5.50
CA TYR A 55 10.51 -3.75 -5.80
C TYR A 55 11.65 -4.64 -6.34
N VAL A 56 11.69 -5.88 -5.87
CA VAL A 56 12.61 -6.92 -6.33
C VAL A 56 11.90 -7.79 -7.38
N PRO A 57 12.36 -7.84 -8.64
CA PRO A 57 11.78 -8.66 -9.69
C PRO A 57 11.80 -10.17 -9.39
N PRO A 58 11.00 -10.98 -10.12
CA PRO A 58 11.10 -12.43 -10.04
C PRO A 58 12.54 -12.91 -10.33
N ASN A 59 12.93 -14.02 -9.70
CA ASN A 59 14.26 -14.63 -9.81
C ASN A 59 15.41 -13.78 -9.25
N GLN A 60 15.11 -12.77 -8.42
CA GLN A 60 16.10 -12.03 -7.64
C GLN A 60 15.84 -12.21 -6.15
N GLU A 61 16.91 -12.31 -5.37
CA GLU A 61 16.83 -12.47 -3.91
C GLU A 61 16.62 -11.11 -3.22
N PRO A 62 15.59 -10.95 -2.38
CA PRO A 62 15.40 -9.72 -1.61
C PRO A 62 16.54 -9.46 -0.64
N LYS A 63 16.88 -8.18 -0.43
CA LYS A 63 17.83 -7.80 0.60
C LYS A 63 17.16 -7.83 1.98
N GLY A 64 17.80 -8.49 2.95
CA GLY A 64 17.31 -8.58 4.33
C GLY A 64 16.27 -9.69 4.54
N PRO A 65 15.64 -9.76 5.72
CA PRO A 65 14.61 -10.75 6.01
C PRO A 65 13.39 -10.60 5.10
N TYR A 66 12.88 -11.70 4.55
CA TYR A 66 11.69 -11.71 3.69
C TYR A 66 10.75 -12.87 4.04
N ILE A 67 9.47 -12.71 3.70
CA ILE A 67 8.45 -13.76 3.82
C ILE A 67 8.48 -14.59 2.54
N LEU A 68 8.71 -15.90 2.66
CA LEU A 68 8.62 -16.83 1.53
C LEU A 68 7.19 -17.38 1.43
N PHE A 69 6.51 -17.09 0.33
CA PHE A 69 5.22 -17.72 0.00
C PHE A 69 5.49 -19.01 -0.79
N PRO A 70 5.29 -20.20 -0.21
CA PRO A 70 5.51 -21.44 -0.94
C PRO A 70 4.51 -21.57 -2.10
N LYS A 71 4.93 -22.21 -3.19
CA LYS A 71 4.00 -22.57 -4.26
C LYS A 71 2.95 -23.55 -3.71
N PRO A 72 1.68 -23.47 -4.15
CA PRO A 72 0.71 -24.53 -3.88
C PRO A 72 1.27 -25.89 -4.31
N PRO A 73 0.94 -26.98 -3.59
CA PRO A 73 1.21 -28.33 -4.09
C PRO A 73 0.53 -28.54 -5.45
N GLU A 74 1.16 -29.34 -6.31
CA GLU A 74 0.62 -29.73 -7.62
C GLU A 74 -0.66 -30.58 -7.50
#